data_AF-A0A060YHV4-F1
#
_entry.id   AF-A0A060YHV4-F1
#
_cell.length_a   1.000
_cell.length_b   1.000
_cell.length_c   1.000
_cell.angle_alpha   90.00
_cell.angle_beta   90.00
_cell.angle_gamma   90.00
#
_symmetry.space_group_name_H-M   'P 1'
#
loop_
_entity.id
_entity.type
_entity.pdbx_description
1 polymer ?
#
loop_
_entity_poly.entity_id
_entity_poly.type
_entity_poly.pdbx_seq_one_letter_code
_entity_poly.pdbx_strand_id
1 'polypeptide(L)'
;MAMAYQQKLAEKLTILNDRGTGVLLRMNYIKKTCLDPKLRPQYLTDKTMEASVKYINKKFPNIDFRGNSQYLVGIQKHKSEVMVAMSSYYDSFIDVMEFRDHVYELLNTIDACQCFFNIAVNFDFTKNYLELIITYISVIIMLSRVEDKKVLVGMYNCAHEMSNGSRWGQPHCPSLSTLICLFLFISYPLFLIFSSLFLFYFPLLSSPPLFPLPRMSPSADFKGSHWRLCTIVFCVSLCAPWFSSSCVSMACEYLSLEVMERWILLGYLLCHSSLNTNQSSQELWKMALRSGLYLTIIRDETINIHKITEDYFDGLKGYSKRIADIKECREHVTVNSGAMHRERRGFLRNALKELVKVLEDEPGLLGPKVLFVFMALSFSRDEVLWLVRYSENIPKTKTPEDYVDSYV
;
A
#
# COMPACT_ATOMS: atom_id res chain seq x y z
N MET A 1 -12.06 30.24 -11.72
CA MET A 1 -12.35 29.98 -10.29
C MET A 1 -13.71 29.28 -10.07
N ALA A 2 -14.81 29.71 -10.70
CA ALA A 2 -16.13 29.05 -10.57
C ALA A 2 -16.18 27.57 -11.02
N MET A 3 -15.42 27.18 -12.06
CA MET A 3 -15.33 25.79 -12.54
C MET A 3 -14.63 24.82 -11.57
N ALA A 4 -13.77 25.33 -10.67
CA ALA A 4 -13.02 24.47 -9.74
C ALA A 4 -13.92 23.97 -8.58
N TYR A 5 -14.88 24.79 -8.14
CA TYR A 5 -15.84 24.42 -7.07
C TYR A 5 -16.84 23.35 -7.51
N GLN A 6 -17.00 23.10 -8.81
CA GLN A 6 -17.91 22.06 -9.33
C GLN A 6 -17.25 20.69 -9.50
N GLN A 7 -15.94 20.57 -9.25
CA GLN A 7 -15.19 19.32 -9.49
C GLN A 7 -15.47 18.21 -8.45
N LYS A 8 -16.09 18.56 -7.31
CA LYS A 8 -16.46 17.61 -6.23
C LYS A 8 -15.30 16.70 -5.82
N LEU A 9 -14.11 17.29 -5.66
CA LEU A 9 -12.87 16.53 -5.43
C LEU A 9 -12.92 15.74 -4.13
N ALA A 10 -13.51 16.29 -3.06
CA ALA A 10 -13.64 15.62 -1.78
C ALA A 10 -14.55 14.38 -1.89
N GLU A 11 -15.69 14.51 -2.56
CA GLU A 11 -16.64 13.42 -2.78
C GLU A 11 -16.03 12.33 -3.67
N LYS A 12 -15.42 12.72 -4.79
CA LYS A 12 -14.74 11.78 -5.70
C LYS A 12 -13.62 11.02 -5.00
N LEU A 13 -12.77 11.71 -4.24
CA LEU A 13 -11.70 11.09 -3.47
C LEU A 13 -12.25 10.09 -2.43
N THR A 14 -13.28 10.49 -1.69
CA THR A 14 -13.89 9.64 -0.64
C THR A 14 -14.48 8.36 -1.25
N ILE A 15 -15.31 8.51 -2.30
CA ILE A 15 -15.96 7.38 -2.98
C ILE A 15 -14.92 6.45 -3.62
N LEU A 16 -13.90 7.00 -4.28
CA LEU A 16 -12.88 6.18 -4.92
C LEU A 16 -11.95 5.49 -3.93
N ASN A 17 -11.64 6.09 -2.78
CA ASN A 17 -10.88 5.41 -1.73
C ASN A 17 -11.63 4.19 -1.17
N ASP A 18 -12.93 4.34 -0.93
CA ASP A 18 -13.78 3.23 -0.48
C ASP A 18 -13.89 2.14 -1.57
N ARG A 19 -14.21 2.53 -2.82
CA ARG A 19 -14.25 1.61 -3.97
C ARG A 19 -12.91 0.88 -4.15
N GLY A 20 -11.80 1.61 -4.07
CA GLY A 20 -10.44 1.06 -4.21
C GLY A 20 -10.13 0.00 -3.16
N THR A 21 -10.56 0.21 -1.92
CA THR A 21 -10.44 -0.79 -0.84
C THR A 21 -11.24 -2.06 -1.18
N GLY A 22 -12.47 -1.92 -1.65
CA GLY A 22 -13.29 -3.05 -2.10
C GLY A 22 -12.68 -3.82 -3.28
N VAL A 23 -12.12 -3.10 -4.27
CA VAL A 23 -11.42 -3.70 -5.41
C VAL A 23 -10.17 -4.46 -4.95
N LEU A 24 -9.36 -3.87 -4.06
CA LEU A 24 -8.15 -4.49 -3.51
C LEU A 24 -8.47 -5.77 -2.74
N LEU A 25 -9.54 -5.76 -1.93
CA LEU A 25 -10.00 -6.92 -1.19
C LEU A 25 -10.46 -8.06 -2.12
N ARG A 26 -11.18 -7.73 -3.20
CA ARG A 26 -11.59 -8.74 -4.19
C ARG A 26 -10.39 -9.33 -4.92
N MET A 27 -9.40 -8.52 -5.29
CA MET A 27 -8.17 -9.03 -5.89
C MET A 27 -7.40 -9.96 -4.94
N ASN A 28 -7.34 -9.61 -3.65
CA ASN A 28 -6.77 -10.50 -2.64
C ASN A 28 -7.54 -11.82 -2.54
N TYR A 29 -8.88 -11.75 -2.49
CA TYR A 29 -9.73 -12.94 -2.45
C TYR A 29 -9.51 -13.86 -3.66
N ILE A 30 -9.46 -13.30 -4.88
CA ILE A 30 -9.20 -14.07 -6.10
C ILE A 30 -7.82 -14.73 -6.03
N LYS A 31 -6.79 -13.99 -5.61
CA LYS A 31 -5.44 -14.54 -5.41
C LYS A 31 -5.46 -15.74 -4.47
N LYS A 32 -6.05 -15.60 -3.27
CA LYS A 32 -6.12 -16.67 -2.28
C LYS A 32 -6.90 -17.88 -2.80
N THR A 33 -8.04 -17.64 -3.44
CA THR A 33 -8.89 -18.70 -4.01
C THR A 33 -8.17 -19.48 -5.10
N CYS A 34 -7.41 -18.81 -5.98
CA CYS A 34 -6.67 -19.49 -7.04
C CYS A 34 -5.44 -20.25 -6.53
N LEU A 35 -4.84 -19.81 -5.43
CA LEU A 35 -3.68 -20.47 -4.81
C LEU A 35 -4.07 -21.71 -3.99
N ASP A 36 -5.24 -21.73 -3.36
CA ASP A 36 -5.72 -22.88 -2.59
C ASP A 36 -6.22 -24.00 -3.54
N PRO A 37 -5.57 -25.18 -3.58
CA PRO A 37 -5.99 -26.29 -4.45
C PRO A 37 -7.44 -26.75 -4.22
N LYS A 38 -8.02 -26.50 -3.05
CA LYS A 38 -9.40 -26.89 -2.71
C LYS A 38 -10.44 -25.88 -3.20
N LEU A 39 -10.09 -24.60 -3.24
CA LEU A 39 -11.01 -23.52 -3.63
C LEU A 39 -10.80 -23.06 -5.07
N ARG A 40 -9.66 -23.42 -5.67
CA ARG A 40 -9.32 -23.12 -7.05
C ARG A 40 -10.44 -23.60 -7.99
N PRO A 41 -10.88 -22.76 -8.95
CA PRO A 41 -11.94 -23.14 -9.89
C PRO A 41 -11.68 -24.49 -10.55
N GLN A 42 -12.67 -25.39 -10.51
CA GLN A 42 -12.53 -26.78 -10.98
C GLN A 42 -12.01 -26.89 -12.42
N TYR A 43 -12.47 -26.00 -13.31
CA TYR A 43 -12.02 -25.93 -14.70
C TYR A 43 -10.54 -25.59 -14.89
N LEU A 44 -9.86 -25.03 -13.88
CA LEU A 44 -8.41 -24.82 -13.89
C LEU A 44 -7.62 -26.05 -13.42
N THR A 45 -8.30 -27.00 -12.77
CA THR A 45 -7.69 -28.23 -12.22
C THR A 45 -8.05 -29.48 -13.01
N ASP A 46 -9.12 -29.42 -13.82
CA ASP A 46 -9.59 -30.56 -14.60
C ASP A 46 -8.61 -30.89 -15.75
N LYS A 47 -8.22 -32.17 -15.82
CA LYS A 47 -7.37 -32.73 -16.88
C LYS A 47 -7.96 -32.51 -18.27
N THR A 48 -9.30 -32.49 -18.40
CA THR A 48 -9.96 -32.26 -19.70
C THR A 48 -9.73 -30.83 -20.22
N MET A 49 -9.50 -29.87 -19.33
CA MET A 49 -9.31 -28.44 -19.65
C MET A 49 -7.84 -28.02 -19.67
N GLU A 50 -6.91 -28.89 -19.28
CA GLU A 50 -5.48 -28.58 -19.16
C GLU A 50 -4.88 -28.05 -20.47
N ALA A 51 -5.26 -28.64 -21.61
CA ALA A 51 -4.83 -28.19 -22.93
C ALA A 51 -5.33 -26.76 -23.24
N SER A 52 -6.58 -26.46 -22.88
CA SER A 52 -7.17 -25.12 -23.05
C SER A 52 -6.48 -24.09 -22.16
N VAL A 53 -6.24 -24.43 -20.89
CA VAL A 53 -5.55 -23.58 -19.91
C VAL A 53 -4.15 -23.21 -20.40
N LYS A 54 -3.35 -24.20 -20.84
CA LYS A 54 -1.99 -23.96 -21.37
C LYS A 54 -2.01 -23.12 -22.66
N TYR A 55 -2.93 -23.42 -23.57
CA TYR A 55 -3.07 -22.68 -24.82
C TYR A 55 -3.45 -21.22 -24.57
N ILE A 56 -4.46 -20.99 -23.73
CA ILE A 56 -4.91 -19.64 -23.33
C ILE A 56 -3.75 -18.90 -22.68
N ASN A 57 -3.10 -19.46 -21.66
CA ASN A 57 -2.04 -18.75 -20.95
C ASN A 57 -0.87 -18.34 -21.87
N LYS A 58 -0.54 -19.17 -22.86
CA LYS A 58 0.53 -18.92 -23.85
C LYS A 58 0.13 -17.91 -24.93
N LYS A 59 -1.12 -17.97 -25.41
CA LYS A 59 -1.60 -17.13 -26.52
C LYS A 59 -2.25 -15.84 -26.07
N PHE A 60 -2.56 -15.71 -24.79
CA PHE A 60 -3.12 -14.49 -24.22
C PHE A 60 -2.23 -13.28 -24.56
N PRO A 61 -2.79 -12.19 -25.12
CA PRO A 61 -4.23 -11.90 -25.31
C PRO A 61 -4.81 -12.35 -26.65
N ASN A 62 -3.96 -12.68 -27.62
CA ASN A 62 -4.33 -12.98 -29.00
C ASN A 62 -4.70 -14.46 -29.16
N ILE A 63 -5.82 -14.84 -28.57
CA ILE A 63 -6.37 -16.20 -28.65
C ILE A 63 -7.15 -16.32 -29.97
N ASP A 64 -6.87 -17.35 -30.77
CA ASP A 64 -7.63 -17.63 -31.98
C ASP A 64 -8.88 -18.44 -31.64
N PHE A 65 -10.03 -17.77 -31.63
CA PHE A 65 -11.33 -18.36 -31.33
C PHE A 65 -12.05 -18.90 -32.58
N ARG A 66 -11.59 -18.51 -33.78
CA ARG A 66 -12.29 -18.78 -35.05
C ARG A 66 -11.69 -19.96 -35.80
N GLY A 67 -10.37 -20.17 -35.67
CA GLY A 67 -9.76 -21.44 -36.02
C GLY A 67 -10.35 -22.49 -35.09
N ASN A 68 -10.91 -23.57 -35.64
CA ASN A 68 -11.48 -24.70 -34.89
C ASN A 68 -10.35 -25.41 -34.11
N SER A 69 -9.90 -24.76 -33.04
CA SER A 69 -8.66 -25.05 -32.35
C SER A 69 -8.87 -26.28 -31.48
N GLN A 70 -8.15 -27.35 -31.78
CA GLN A 70 -8.22 -28.61 -31.04
C GLN A 70 -7.97 -28.42 -29.53
N TYR A 71 -7.27 -27.34 -29.15
CA TYR A 71 -6.97 -26.99 -27.77
C TYR A 71 -8.16 -26.40 -26.99
N LEU A 72 -9.20 -25.89 -27.66
CA LEU A 72 -10.36 -25.24 -27.03
C LEU A 72 -11.63 -26.11 -27.02
N VAL A 73 -11.53 -27.36 -27.47
CA VAL A 73 -12.67 -28.29 -27.56
C VAL A 73 -13.36 -28.53 -26.20
N GLY A 74 -12.57 -28.59 -25.12
CA GLY A 74 -13.11 -28.72 -23.75
C GLY A 74 -14.03 -27.55 -23.39
N ILE A 75 -13.58 -26.32 -23.62
CA ILE A 75 -14.37 -25.10 -23.37
C ILE A 75 -15.60 -25.06 -24.26
N GLN A 76 -15.49 -25.40 -25.55
CA GLN A 76 -16.62 -25.43 -26.47
C GLN A 76 -17.75 -26.35 -25.97
N LYS A 77 -17.41 -27.51 -25.40
CA LYS A 77 -18.37 -28.49 -24.89
C LYS A 77 -19.10 -28.02 -23.62
N HIS A 78 -18.43 -27.25 -22.76
CA HIS A 78 -18.94 -26.80 -21.46
C HIS A 78 -19.06 -25.27 -21.37
N LYS A 79 -19.31 -24.60 -22.49
CA LYS A 79 -19.22 -23.13 -22.61
C LYS A 79 -20.14 -22.38 -21.65
N SER A 80 -21.37 -22.86 -21.48
CA SER A 80 -22.36 -22.28 -20.55
C SER A 80 -21.88 -22.31 -19.10
N GLU A 81 -21.38 -23.46 -18.66
CA GLU A 81 -20.94 -23.69 -17.29
C GLU A 81 -19.61 -22.98 -17.00
N VAL A 82 -18.70 -22.94 -17.98
CA VAL A 82 -17.45 -22.17 -17.89
C VAL A 82 -17.74 -20.68 -17.77
N MET A 83 -18.71 -20.12 -18.52
CA MET A 83 -19.09 -18.71 -18.37
C MET A 83 -19.59 -18.41 -16.96
N VAL A 84 -20.53 -19.22 -16.44
CA VAL A 84 -21.06 -19.03 -15.08
C VAL A 84 -19.96 -19.13 -14.03
N ALA A 85 -19.07 -20.13 -14.15
CA ALA A 85 -17.99 -20.33 -13.19
C ALA A 85 -16.94 -19.20 -13.22
N MET A 86 -16.72 -18.56 -14.37
CA MET A 86 -15.69 -17.52 -14.53
C MET A 86 -16.23 -16.09 -14.40
N SER A 87 -17.56 -15.88 -14.46
CA SER A 87 -18.19 -14.54 -14.48
C SER A 87 -17.74 -13.65 -13.32
N SER A 88 -17.86 -14.13 -12.08
CA SER A 88 -17.53 -13.29 -10.91
C SER A 88 -16.06 -12.83 -10.88
N TYR A 89 -15.13 -13.66 -11.39
CA TYR A 89 -13.74 -13.30 -11.56
C TYR A 89 -13.56 -12.26 -12.66
N TYR A 90 -14.20 -12.50 -13.81
CA TYR A 90 -14.19 -11.60 -14.97
C TYR A 90 -14.72 -10.20 -14.61
N ASP A 91 -15.89 -10.13 -13.96
CA ASP A 91 -16.53 -8.89 -13.52
C ASP A 91 -15.63 -8.15 -12.50
N SER A 92 -14.95 -8.88 -11.63
CA SER A 92 -13.98 -8.28 -10.70
C SER A 92 -12.77 -7.68 -11.41
N PHE A 93 -12.32 -8.24 -12.54
CA PHE A 93 -11.24 -7.65 -13.34
C PHE A 93 -11.72 -6.45 -14.16
N ILE A 94 -12.97 -6.46 -14.65
CA ILE A 94 -13.63 -5.28 -15.23
C ILE A 94 -13.65 -4.13 -14.22
N ASP A 95 -14.03 -4.41 -12.98
CA ASP A 95 -14.07 -3.41 -11.93
C ASP A 95 -12.71 -2.77 -11.62
N VAL A 96 -11.61 -3.53 -11.73
CA VAL A 96 -10.26 -2.98 -11.61
C VAL A 96 -9.98 -1.98 -12.74
N MET A 97 -10.42 -2.27 -13.96
CA MET A 97 -10.27 -1.37 -15.10
C MET A 97 -11.08 -0.10 -14.92
N GLU A 98 -12.35 -0.21 -14.56
CA GLU A 98 -13.19 0.96 -14.32
C GLU A 98 -12.63 1.80 -13.17
N PHE A 99 -12.18 1.16 -12.08
CA PHE A 99 -11.55 1.86 -10.96
C PHE A 99 -10.31 2.64 -11.43
N ARG A 100 -9.45 2.00 -12.23
CA ARG A 100 -8.28 2.65 -12.85
C ARG A 100 -8.71 3.90 -13.63
N ASP A 101 -9.67 3.78 -14.53
CA ASP A 101 -10.06 4.88 -15.42
C ASP A 101 -10.60 6.08 -14.64
N HIS A 102 -11.43 5.85 -13.61
CA HIS A 102 -11.89 6.91 -12.70
C HIS A 102 -10.76 7.54 -11.89
N VAL A 103 -9.76 6.76 -11.46
CA VAL A 103 -8.57 7.29 -10.77
C VAL A 103 -7.79 8.20 -11.72
N TYR A 104 -7.53 7.78 -12.96
CA TYR A 104 -6.81 8.60 -13.93
C TYR A 104 -7.55 9.89 -14.25
N GLU A 105 -8.86 9.84 -14.46
CA GLU A 105 -9.68 11.03 -14.70
C GLU A 105 -9.57 12.02 -13.51
N LEU A 106 -9.67 11.52 -12.28
CA LEU A 106 -9.57 12.35 -11.09
C LEU A 106 -8.16 12.95 -10.93
N LEU A 107 -7.10 12.16 -11.13
CA LEU A 107 -5.72 12.64 -11.02
C LEU A 107 -5.41 13.72 -12.07
N ASN A 108 -5.88 13.53 -13.31
CA ASN A 108 -5.77 14.56 -14.36
C ASN A 108 -6.54 15.83 -14.00
N THR A 109 -7.71 15.71 -13.38
CA THR A 109 -8.50 16.85 -12.91
C THR A 109 -7.77 17.61 -11.79
N ILE A 110 -7.19 16.88 -10.83
CA ILE A 110 -6.41 17.46 -9.73
C ILE A 110 -5.18 18.19 -10.27
N ASP A 111 -4.48 17.61 -11.25
CA ASP A 111 -3.34 18.23 -11.93
C ASP A 111 -3.75 19.49 -12.68
N ALA A 112 -4.81 19.45 -13.47
CA ALA A 112 -5.35 20.62 -14.17
C ALA A 112 -5.78 21.74 -13.21
N CYS A 113 -6.25 21.39 -12.01
CA CYS A 113 -6.60 22.35 -10.96
C CYS A 113 -5.39 22.91 -10.21
N GLN A 114 -4.18 22.34 -10.43
CA GLN A 114 -2.94 22.71 -9.73
C GLN A 114 -3.15 22.77 -8.21
N CYS A 115 -3.77 21.71 -7.67
CA CYS A 115 -4.17 21.68 -6.27
C CYS A 115 -2.95 21.79 -5.34
N PHE A 116 -3.07 22.63 -4.32
CA PHE A 116 -2.08 22.70 -3.25
C PHE A 116 -2.27 21.54 -2.28
N PHE A 117 -1.18 20.88 -1.90
CA PHE A 117 -1.19 19.80 -0.93
C PHE A 117 -0.22 20.05 0.21
N ASN A 118 -0.72 19.97 1.43
CA ASN A 118 0.07 20.01 2.65
C ASN A 118 -0.69 19.28 3.76
N ILE A 119 -0.12 18.17 4.22
CA ILE A 119 -0.74 17.31 5.25
C ILE A 119 -1.04 18.07 6.55
N ALA A 120 -0.28 19.12 6.87
CA ALA A 120 -0.48 19.94 8.07
C ALA A 120 -1.60 21.00 7.91
N VAL A 121 -2.01 21.31 6.67
CA VAL A 121 -2.98 22.38 6.37
C VAL A 121 -4.30 21.80 5.88
N ASN A 122 -4.27 21.05 4.78
CA ASN A 122 -5.43 20.38 4.21
C ASN A 122 -5.30 18.86 4.37
N PHE A 123 -5.31 18.44 5.64
CA PHE A 123 -5.08 17.07 6.08
C PHE A 123 -5.95 16.07 5.32
N ASP A 124 -7.28 16.22 5.35
CA ASP A 124 -8.19 15.25 4.74
C ASP A 124 -7.97 15.15 3.23
N PHE A 125 -7.79 16.28 2.56
CA PHE A 125 -7.57 16.31 1.11
C PHE A 125 -6.24 15.64 0.73
N THR A 126 -5.16 15.98 1.43
CA THR A 126 -3.82 15.40 1.19
C THR A 126 -3.79 13.91 1.54
N LYS A 127 -4.35 13.53 2.69
CA LYS A 127 -4.46 12.13 3.12
C LYS A 127 -5.23 11.30 2.10
N ASN A 128 -6.43 11.74 1.71
CA ASN A 128 -7.25 10.98 0.76
C ASN A 128 -6.59 10.88 -0.62
N TYR A 129 -5.87 11.90 -1.07
CA TYR A 129 -5.10 11.85 -2.31
C TYR A 129 -3.98 10.81 -2.25
N LEU A 130 -3.18 10.82 -1.18
CA LEU A 130 -2.12 9.85 -0.97
C LEU A 130 -2.67 8.43 -0.82
N GLU A 131 -3.75 8.25 -0.07
CA GLU A 131 -4.43 6.96 0.07
C GLU A 131 -4.93 6.41 -1.27
N LEU A 132 -5.48 7.26 -2.13
CA LEU A 132 -6.02 6.81 -3.42
C LEU A 132 -4.90 6.30 -4.33
N ILE A 133 -3.81 7.05 -4.42
CA ILE A 133 -2.62 6.66 -5.19
C ILE A 133 -2.09 5.33 -4.69
N ILE A 134 -1.95 5.19 -3.39
CA ILE A 134 -1.29 4.03 -2.80
C ILE A 134 -2.21 2.81 -2.84
N THR A 135 -3.52 3.00 -2.72
CA THR A 135 -4.53 1.96 -2.96
C THR A 135 -4.51 1.51 -4.41
N TYR A 136 -4.42 2.44 -5.37
CA TYR A 136 -4.26 2.11 -6.78
C TYR A 136 -3.01 1.26 -7.05
N ILE A 137 -1.83 1.68 -6.55
CA ILE A 137 -0.60 0.88 -6.67
C ILE A 137 -0.78 -0.50 -6.02
N SER A 138 -1.40 -0.55 -4.85
CA SER A 138 -1.66 -1.80 -4.12
C SER A 138 -2.52 -2.75 -4.95
N VAL A 139 -3.55 -2.25 -5.66
CA VAL A 139 -4.38 -3.03 -6.58
C VAL A 139 -3.55 -3.58 -7.73
N ILE A 140 -2.68 -2.77 -8.34
CA ILE A 140 -1.81 -3.21 -9.45
C ILE A 140 -0.80 -4.27 -8.98
N ILE A 141 -0.17 -4.07 -7.82
CA ILE A 141 0.73 -5.05 -7.21
C ILE A 141 -0.03 -6.36 -6.94
N MET A 142 -1.23 -6.30 -6.34
CA MET A 142 -2.02 -7.50 -6.07
C MET A 142 -2.43 -8.21 -7.35
N LEU A 143 -2.90 -7.49 -8.36
CA LEU A 143 -3.25 -8.04 -9.66
C LEU A 143 -2.06 -8.74 -10.31
N SER A 144 -0.86 -8.16 -10.25
CA SER A 144 0.36 -8.79 -10.79
C SER A 144 0.61 -10.17 -10.19
N ARG A 145 0.30 -10.35 -8.90
CA ARG A 145 0.49 -11.57 -8.11
C ARG A 145 -0.62 -12.62 -8.29
N VAL A 146 -1.67 -12.33 -9.06
CA VAL A 146 -2.66 -13.34 -9.47
C VAL A 146 -2.10 -14.10 -10.67
N GLU A 147 -1.64 -15.33 -10.46
CA GLU A 147 -1.01 -16.14 -11.51
C GLU A 147 -1.98 -16.47 -12.65
N ASP A 148 -3.20 -16.91 -12.31
CA ASP A 148 -4.20 -17.38 -13.27
C ASP A 148 -5.04 -16.28 -13.93
N LYS A 149 -4.72 -15.00 -13.69
CA LYS A 149 -5.50 -13.85 -14.21
C LYS A 149 -5.77 -13.94 -15.72
N LYS A 150 -4.77 -14.38 -16.50
CA LYS A 150 -4.88 -14.56 -17.96
C LYS A 150 -5.86 -15.67 -18.32
N VAL A 151 -5.84 -16.76 -17.56
CA VAL A 151 -6.65 -17.94 -17.83
C VAL A 151 -8.09 -17.70 -17.42
N LEU A 152 -8.34 -17.14 -16.23
CA LEU A 152 -9.69 -16.80 -15.75
C LEU A 152 -10.44 -15.93 -16.78
N VAL A 153 -9.77 -14.88 -17.27
CA VAL A 153 -10.34 -13.99 -18.28
C VAL A 153 -10.43 -14.66 -19.64
N GLY A 154 -9.37 -15.33 -20.07
CA GLY A 154 -9.32 -15.98 -21.37
C GLY A 154 -10.39 -17.07 -21.51
N MET A 155 -10.65 -17.85 -20.46
CA MET A 155 -11.68 -18.89 -20.46
C MET A 155 -13.08 -18.29 -20.56
N TYR A 156 -13.38 -17.24 -19.79
CA TYR A 156 -14.66 -16.53 -19.90
C TYR A 156 -14.86 -15.98 -21.32
N ASN A 157 -13.86 -15.27 -21.86
CA ASN A 157 -13.92 -14.71 -23.21
C ASN A 157 -14.11 -15.79 -24.29
N CYS A 158 -13.37 -16.92 -24.19
CA CYS A 158 -13.55 -18.05 -25.11
C CYS A 158 -15.00 -18.55 -25.08
N ALA A 159 -15.49 -18.86 -23.88
CA ALA A 159 -16.82 -19.44 -23.69
C ALA A 159 -17.95 -18.49 -24.13
N HIS A 160 -17.77 -17.19 -23.90
CA HIS A 160 -18.69 -16.14 -24.33
C HIS A 160 -18.75 -16.01 -25.85
N GLU A 161 -17.60 -15.88 -26.54
CA GLU A 161 -17.54 -15.81 -28.01
C GLU A 161 -18.14 -17.06 -28.66
N MET A 162 -17.86 -18.24 -28.12
CA MET A 162 -18.41 -19.53 -28.58
C MET A 162 -19.92 -19.69 -28.37
N SER A 163 -20.50 -18.93 -27.43
CA SER A 163 -21.93 -18.97 -27.11
C SER A 163 -22.72 -17.95 -27.91
N ASN A 164 -22.19 -16.74 -28.08
CA ASN A 164 -22.91 -15.61 -28.66
C ASN A 164 -22.56 -15.35 -30.13
N GLY A 165 -21.55 -16.03 -30.67
CA GLY A 165 -20.91 -15.66 -31.94
C GLY A 165 -20.24 -14.29 -31.84
N SER A 166 -19.40 -13.91 -32.81
CA SER A 166 -18.72 -12.60 -32.84
C SER A 166 -19.68 -11.42 -33.11
N ARG A 167 -20.71 -11.26 -32.27
CA ARG A 167 -21.74 -10.22 -32.36
C ARG A 167 -21.39 -8.95 -31.57
N TRP A 168 -20.30 -8.98 -30.80
CA TRP A 168 -19.76 -7.86 -30.03
C TRP A 168 -18.52 -7.22 -30.68
N GLY A 169 -18.58 -6.96 -31.98
CA GLY A 169 -17.90 -5.80 -32.56
C GLY A 169 -18.61 -4.49 -32.18
N GLN A 170 -19.05 -4.34 -30.93
CA GLN A 170 -19.70 -3.13 -30.43
C GLN A 170 -18.76 -2.34 -29.49
N PRO A 171 -18.89 -1.00 -29.42
CA PRO A 171 -17.91 -0.10 -28.79
C PRO A 171 -17.71 -0.26 -27.27
N HIS A 172 -18.51 -1.09 -26.59
CA HIS A 172 -18.48 -1.28 -25.14
C HIS A 172 -17.72 -2.52 -24.65
N CYS A 173 -17.18 -3.35 -25.56
CA CYS A 173 -16.24 -4.41 -25.22
C CYS A 173 -14.92 -4.20 -25.96
N PRO A 174 -14.09 -3.20 -25.58
CA PRO A 174 -12.69 -3.23 -25.97
C PRO A 174 -12.12 -4.54 -25.42
N SER A 175 -11.53 -5.37 -26.28
CA SER A 175 -11.21 -6.76 -25.92
C SER A 175 -10.45 -6.80 -24.58
N LEU A 176 -11.01 -7.46 -23.56
CA LEU A 176 -10.37 -7.56 -22.23
C LEU A 176 -8.93 -8.08 -22.34
N SER A 177 -8.69 -8.82 -23.43
CA SER A 177 -7.42 -9.28 -23.96
C SER A 177 -6.41 -8.12 -24.17
N THR A 178 -6.76 -7.05 -24.91
CA THR A 178 -5.88 -5.86 -25.07
C THR A 178 -5.65 -5.13 -23.74
N LEU A 179 -6.63 -5.16 -22.82
CA LEU A 179 -6.59 -4.46 -21.54
C LEU A 179 -5.70 -5.14 -20.49
N ILE A 180 -5.68 -6.48 -20.40
CA ILE A 180 -4.72 -7.22 -19.56
C ILE A 180 -3.28 -7.06 -20.05
N CYS A 181 -3.07 -6.81 -21.35
CA CYS A 181 -1.77 -6.39 -21.86
C CYS A 181 -1.36 -4.96 -21.46
N LEU A 182 -2.32 -4.04 -21.28
CA LEU A 182 -2.06 -2.70 -20.74
C LEU A 182 -1.68 -2.75 -19.24
N PHE A 183 -2.19 -3.72 -18.48
CA PHE A 183 -1.81 -3.92 -17.07
C PHE A 183 -0.35 -4.38 -16.84
N LEU A 184 0.32 -4.90 -17.87
CA LEU A 184 1.74 -5.27 -17.80
C LEU A 184 2.68 -4.07 -17.97
N PHE A 185 2.18 -2.95 -18.48
CA PHE A 185 2.92 -1.71 -18.52
C PHE A 185 2.50 -0.84 -17.33
N ILE A 186 3.29 -0.92 -16.25
CA ILE A 186 3.49 0.25 -15.39
C ILE A 186 4.18 1.29 -16.28
N SER A 187 3.42 1.96 -17.13
CA SER A 187 3.93 2.99 -18.01
C SER A 187 2.80 3.97 -18.24
N TYR A 188 2.65 4.89 -17.31
CA TYR A 188 2.44 6.29 -17.65
C TYR A 188 2.93 7.14 -16.46
N PRO A 189 3.48 8.33 -16.72
CA PRO A 189 4.34 9.04 -15.81
C PRO A 189 3.49 9.76 -14.77
N LEU A 190 3.57 9.35 -13.51
CA LEU A 190 3.11 10.20 -12.40
C LEU A 190 4.19 11.24 -12.09
N PHE A 191 4.53 12.02 -13.11
CA PHE A 191 5.30 13.24 -13.00
C PHE A 191 4.31 14.40 -12.90
N LEU A 192 4.05 14.86 -11.67
CA LEU A 192 4.05 16.29 -11.33
C LEU A 192 3.50 16.62 -9.93
N ILE A 193 2.89 15.68 -9.21
CA ILE A 193 2.25 16.04 -7.92
C ILE A 193 2.97 15.45 -6.70
N PHE A 194 3.69 14.33 -6.85
CA PHE A 194 4.33 13.68 -5.70
C PHE A 194 5.62 14.39 -5.21
N SER A 195 6.29 15.16 -6.07
CA SER A 195 7.54 15.85 -5.71
C SER A 195 7.35 17.13 -4.88
N SER A 196 6.15 17.74 -4.88
CA SER A 196 5.85 18.97 -4.13
C SER A 196 5.21 18.70 -2.75
N LEU A 197 4.65 17.50 -2.57
CA LEU A 197 3.94 17.07 -1.36
C LEU A 197 4.82 16.96 -0.09
N PHE A 198 6.11 16.66 -0.25
CA PHE A 198 6.98 16.29 0.87
C PHE A 198 8.04 17.33 1.24
N LEU A 199 8.07 18.50 0.58
CA LEU A 199 8.98 19.60 0.92
C LEU A 199 8.73 20.18 2.33
N PHE A 200 7.55 19.93 2.91
CA PHE A 200 7.23 20.30 4.31
C PHE A 200 7.45 19.18 5.33
N TYR A 201 7.76 17.97 4.89
CA TYR A 201 8.00 16.85 5.79
C TYR A 201 9.45 16.79 6.29
N PHE A 202 10.34 17.64 5.73
CA PHE A 202 11.65 17.88 6.30
C PHE A 202 11.48 18.39 7.74
N PRO A 203 10.85 19.53 8.05
CA PRO A 203 10.70 19.96 9.44
C PRO A 203 9.82 19.06 10.33
N LEU A 204 8.91 18.19 9.85
CA LEU A 204 8.16 17.32 10.81
C LEU A 204 8.96 16.09 11.28
N LEU A 205 9.95 15.65 10.51
CA LEU A 205 10.91 14.59 10.89
C LEU A 205 12.29 15.13 11.30
N SER A 206 12.60 16.37 10.94
CA SER A 206 13.89 17.06 11.09
C SER A 206 13.82 18.24 12.08
N SER A 207 12.62 18.79 12.32
CA SER A 207 12.38 19.79 13.36
C SER A 207 11.51 19.17 14.46
N PRO A 208 11.78 19.54 15.73
CA PRO A 208 11.20 18.87 16.87
C PRO A 208 9.67 19.06 16.88
N PRO A 209 8.90 18.08 17.38
CA PRO A 209 7.53 18.39 17.82
C PRO A 209 7.61 19.61 18.74
N LEU A 210 6.51 20.37 18.86
CA LEU A 210 6.44 21.56 19.72
C LEU A 210 6.68 21.29 21.23
N PHE A 211 7.16 20.09 21.59
CA PHE A 211 7.77 19.73 22.86
C PHE A 211 9.22 19.26 22.64
N PRO A 212 10.19 19.67 23.47
CA PRO A 212 11.60 19.53 23.20
C PRO A 212 12.02 18.05 23.21
N LEU A 213 12.01 17.40 22.05
CA LEU A 213 12.83 16.23 21.77
C LEU A 213 14.19 16.75 21.28
N PRO A 214 15.27 16.66 22.07
CA PRO A 214 16.55 17.21 21.67
C PRO A 214 17.17 16.33 20.57
N ARG A 215 17.38 16.95 19.40
CA ARG A 215 18.39 16.66 18.37
C ARG A 215 18.41 15.23 17.81
N MET A 216 17.65 15.01 16.75
CA MET A 216 17.91 13.94 15.78
C MET A 216 19.03 14.38 14.83
N SER A 217 20.28 14.08 15.19
CA SER A 217 21.48 14.25 14.35
C SER A 217 22.00 12.87 13.90
N PRO A 218 22.47 12.71 12.65
CA PRO A 218 22.95 11.45 12.11
C PRO A 218 24.42 11.21 12.51
N SER A 219 24.66 10.94 13.79
CA SER A 219 25.88 10.30 14.29
C SER A 219 25.83 10.26 15.82
N ALA A 220 26.12 9.08 16.37
CA ALA A 220 26.26 8.72 17.79
C ALA A 220 25.07 7.93 18.38
N ASP A 221 25.33 6.63 18.56
CA ASP A 221 24.84 5.76 19.63
C ASP A 221 23.37 5.90 20.05
N PHE A 222 22.51 5.25 19.27
CA PHE A 222 21.15 4.90 19.69
C PHE A 222 21.20 3.81 20.79
N LYS A 223 21.09 4.23 22.04
CA LYS A 223 20.72 3.37 23.18
C LYS A 223 19.45 3.94 23.81
N GLY A 224 18.57 3.09 24.36
CA GLY A 224 17.23 3.40 24.92
C GLY A 224 17.11 4.48 26.02
N SER A 225 18.08 5.36 26.19
CA SER A 225 18.04 6.53 27.08
C SER A 225 17.15 7.67 26.57
N HIS A 226 16.98 7.85 25.25
CA HIS A 226 16.14 8.92 24.70
C HIS A 226 14.64 8.68 24.86
N TRP A 227 14.18 7.42 24.81
CA TRP A 227 12.78 7.07 25.09
C TRP A 227 12.41 7.27 26.56
N ARG A 228 13.35 7.05 27.50
CA ARG A 228 13.15 7.37 28.92
C ARG A 228 12.91 8.87 29.17
N LEU A 229 13.51 9.75 28.36
CA LEU A 229 13.21 11.19 28.37
C LEU A 229 11.79 11.48 27.86
N CYS A 230 11.27 10.73 26.88
CA CYS A 230 9.85 10.80 26.48
C CYS A 230 8.90 10.37 27.61
N THR A 231 9.25 9.39 28.45
CA THR A 231 8.47 9.02 29.65
C THR A 231 8.38 10.18 30.63
N ILE A 232 9.50 10.88 30.86
CA ILE A 232 9.53 12.04 31.74
C ILE A 232 8.68 13.17 31.15
N VAL A 233 8.70 13.40 29.84
CA VAL A 233 7.85 14.42 29.19
C VAL A 233 6.38 14.03 29.16
N PHE A 234 6.04 12.76 28.94
CA PHE A 234 4.66 12.25 28.96
C PHE A 234 4.05 12.31 30.38
N CYS A 235 4.83 11.99 31.42
CA CYS A 235 4.43 12.11 32.82
C CYS A 235 4.45 13.56 33.35
N VAL A 236 5.44 14.39 32.97
CA VAL A 236 5.51 15.79 33.41
C VAL A 236 4.46 16.65 32.71
N SER A 237 4.08 16.33 31.46
CA SER A 237 2.97 16.97 30.74
C SER A 237 1.59 16.64 31.33
N LEU A 238 1.45 15.54 32.08
CA LEU A 238 0.26 15.27 32.90
C LEU A 238 0.15 16.23 34.10
N CYS A 239 1.26 16.83 34.56
CA CYS A 239 1.31 17.74 35.71
C CYS A 239 1.52 19.24 35.37
N ALA A 240 1.65 19.62 34.09
CA ALA A 240 1.84 21.02 33.69
C ALA A 240 0.49 21.77 33.59
N PRO A 241 0.42 23.05 34.00
CA PRO A 241 -0.84 23.78 34.05
C PRO A 241 -1.37 24.08 32.65
N TRP A 242 -2.63 23.67 32.44
CA TRP A 242 -3.68 24.28 31.61
C TRP A 242 -3.19 25.39 30.67
N PHE A 243 -3.12 25.09 29.37
CA PHE A 243 -3.70 25.86 28.25
C PHE A 243 -3.13 25.30 26.93
N SER A 244 -4.04 24.86 26.06
CA SER A 244 -3.84 24.52 24.64
C SER A 244 -2.77 23.46 24.30
N SER A 245 -3.17 22.18 24.27
CA SER A 245 -2.57 21.21 23.32
C SER A 245 -3.03 21.51 21.89
N SER A 246 -2.97 22.77 21.47
CA SER A 246 -3.36 23.21 20.13
C SER A 246 -2.18 22.99 19.20
N CYS A 247 -1.81 21.72 18.97
CA CYS A 247 -1.02 21.42 17.78
C CYS A 247 -1.89 21.77 16.57
N VAL A 248 -1.40 22.66 15.71
CA VAL A 248 -2.10 23.13 14.50
C VAL A 248 -2.49 21.97 13.57
N SER A 249 -1.95 20.76 13.80
CA SER A 249 -2.25 19.54 13.04
C SER A 249 -2.51 18.32 13.95
N MET A 250 -3.52 18.38 14.82
CA MET A 250 -3.87 17.27 15.75
C MET A 250 -3.97 15.90 15.06
N ALA A 251 -4.51 15.85 13.84
CA ALA A 251 -4.68 14.61 13.09
C ALA A 251 -3.37 13.93 12.67
N CYS A 252 -2.26 14.67 12.59
CA CYS A 252 -0.95 14.14 12.26
C CYS A 252 -0.31 13.39 13.44
N GLU A 253 -0.62 13.75 14.68
CA GLU A 253 0.01 13.18 15.89
C GLU A 253 -0.30 11.70 16.11
N TYR A 254 -1.46 11.25 15.63
CA TYR A 254 -1.88 9.85 15.72
C TYR A 254 -2.00 9.19 14.33
N LEU A 255 -1.55 9.85 13.27
CA LEU A 255 -1.47 9.24 11.95
C LEU A 255 -0.47 8.09 11.98
N SER A 256 -0.90 6.92 11.51
CA SER A 256 -0.08 5.70 11.53
C SER A 256 1.24 5.88 10.80
N LEU A 257 2.34 5.52 11.47
CA LEU A 257 3.68 5.48 10.88
C LEU A 257 3.72 4.51 9.70
N GLU A 258 3.09 3.34 9.83
CA GLU A 258 3.00 2.35 8.75
C GLU A 258 2.33 2.93 7.49
N VAL A 259 1.24 3.69 7.67
CA VAL A 259 0.54 4.32 6.55
C VAL A 259 1.44 5.34 5.85
N MET A 260 2.15 6.17 6.62
CA MET A 260 3.07 7.17 6.08
C MET A 260 4.28 6.54 5.38
N GLU A 261 4.86 5.50 5.97
CA GLU A 261 5.94 4.71 5.35
C GLU A 261 5.49 4.15 4.01
N ARG A 262 4.28 3.58 3.94
CA ARG A 262 3.72 3.06 2.70
C ARG A 262 3.54 4.17 1.65
N TRP A 263 3.06 5.34 2.06
CA TRP A 263 2.94 6.50 1.17
C TRP A 263 4.28 6.94 0.60
N ILE A 264 5.29 7.09 1.45
CA ILE A 264 6.65 7.49 1.07
C ILE A 264 7.26 6.44 0.14
N LEU A 265 7.28 5.18 0.56
CA LEU A 265 7.99 4.11 -0.13
C LEU A 265 7.40 3.81 -1.51
N LEU A 266 6.08 3.62 -1.61
CA LEU A 266 5.45 3.30 -2.89
C LEU A 266 5.24 4.54 -3.75
N GLY A 267 5.01 5.69 -3.14
CA GLY A 267 4.78 6.93 -3.87
C GLY A 267 6.03 7.48 -4.55
N TYR A 268 7.21 7.38 -3.91
CA TYR A 268 8.46 7.75 -4.57
C TYR A 268 8.86 6.83 -5.72
N LEU A 269 8.29 5.62 -5.84
CA LEU A 269 8.46 4.81 -7.05
C LEU A 269 7.74 5.40 -8.26
N LEU A 270 6.66 6.13 -8.03
CA LEU A 270 5.88 6.78 -9.10
C LEU A 270 6.53 8.07 -9.61
N CYS A 271 7.23 8.78 -8.72
CA CYS A 271 7.96 10.02 -9.03
C CYS A 271 9.48 9.85 -8.85
N HIS A 272 9.99 8.69 -9.27
CA HIS A 272 11.34 8.24 -8.99
C HIS A 272 12.47 9.19 -9.43
N SER A 273 12.22 10.07 -10.39
CA SER A 273 13.13 11.15 -10.79
C SER A 273 13.49 12.11 -9.65
N SER A 274 12.53 12.39 -8.75
CA SER A 274 12.71 13.26 -7.59
C SER A 274 13.81 12.74 -6.66
N LEU A 275 14.03 11.42 -6.63
CA LEU A 275 15.12 10.80 -5.84
C LEU A 275 16.52 11.14 -6.36
N ASN A 276 16.64 11.59 -7.61
CA ASN A 276 17.91 12.03 -8.20
C ASN A 276 18.05 13.55 -8.22
N THR A 277 16.94 14.29 -8.31
CA THR A 277 16.95 15.75 -8.44
C THR A 277 16.76 16.49 -7.11
N ASN A 278 16.10 15.87 -6.12
CA ASN A 278 15.80 16.48 -4.83
C ASN A 278 16.38 15.64 -3.68
N GLN A 279 17.40 16.19 -3.02
CA GLN A 279 18.07 15.57 -1.88
C GLN A 279 17.10 15.27 -0.72
N SER A 280 16.15 16.18 -0.45
CA SER A 280 15.18 15.99 0.63
C SER A 280 14.25 14.80 0.37
N SER A 281 13.83 14.59 -0.88
CA SER A 281 13.05 13.42 -1.29
C SER A 281 13.84 12.14 -1.10
N GLN A 282 15.13 12.14 -1.47
CA GLN A 282 15.99 10.99 -1.31
C GLN A 282 16.18 10.62 0.16
N GLU A 283 16.43 11.60 1.03
CA GLU A 283 16.64 11.35 2.46
C GLU A 283 15.38 10.82 3.15
N LEU A 284 14.21 11.39 2.82
CA LEU A 284 12.94 10.91 3.34
C LEU A 284 12.67 9.46 2.91
N TRP A 285 12.95 9.14 1.65
CA TRP A 285 12.79 7.78 1.14
C TRP A 285 13.77 6.79 1.78
N LYS A 286 15.06 7.16 1.95
CA LYS A 286 16.05 6.33 2.68
C LYS A 286 15.64 6.10 4.13
N MET A 287 15.09 7.11 4.79
CA MET A 287 14.61 6.96 6.17
C MET A 287 13.46 5.97 6.29
N ALA A 288 12.49 6.03 5.37
CA ALA A 288 11.41 5.04 5.33
C ALA A 288 11.94 3.63 5.00
N LEU A 289 12.91 3.49 4.09
CA LEU A 289 13.56 2.21 3.79
C LEU A 289 14.26 1.63 5.02
N ARG A 290 14.88 2.47 5.86
CA ARG A 290 15.55 2.05 7.09
C ARG A 290 14.60 1.60 8.21
N SER A 291 13.29 1.85 8.08
CA SER A 291 12.30 1.46 9.09
C SER A 291 11.95 -0.03 9.02
N GLY A 292 11.85 -0.60 7.80
CA GLY A 292 11.43 -2.00 7.66
C GLY A 292 11.67 -2.67 6.31
N LEU A 293 11.68 -4.00 6.32
CA LEU A 293 11.85 -4.89 5.17
C LEU A 293 10.53 -5.20 4.45
N TYR A 294 9.44 -5.28 5.21
CA TYR A 294 8.16 -5.73 4.70
C TYR A 294 7.10 -4.62 4.81
N LEU A 295 6.35 -4.42 3.74
CA LEU A 295 5.15 -3.58 3.74
C LEU A 295 3.91 -4.46 3.58
N THR A 296 2.87 -4.13 4.33
CA THR A 296 1.54 -4.71 4.13
C THR A 296 0.86 -4.03 2.95
N ILE A 297 0.42 -4.84 1.97
CA ILE A 297 -0.42 -4.38 0.86
C ILE A 297 -1.88 -4.42 1.30
N ILE A 298 -2.34 -5.60 1.78
CA ILE A 298 -3.68 -5.80 2.30
C ILE A 298 -3.70 -7.04 3.21
N ARG A 299 -4.20 -6.89 4.44
CA ARG A 299 -4.27 -7.99 5.43
C ARG A 299 -2.91 -8.67 5.62
N ASP A 300 -2.82 -9.96 5.32
CA ASP A 300 -1.64 -10.81 5.42
C ASP A 300 -0.74 -10.77 4.17
N GLU A 301 -1.18 -10.09 3.11
CA GLU A 301 -0.37 -9.94 1.89
C GLU A 301 0.68 -8.87 2.08
N THR A 302 1.92 -9.32 2.20
CA THR A 302 3.09 -8.47 2.39
C THR A 302 3.99 -8.50 1.16
N ILE A 303 4.85 -7.49 1.04
CA ILE A 303 5.91 -7.42 0.03
C ILE A 303 7.24 -7.07 0.69
N ASN A 304 8.34 -7.62 0.16
CA ASN A 304 9.67 -7.16 0.54
C ASN A 304 9.99 -5.88 -0.24
N ILE A 305 9.96 -4.72 0.44
CA ILE A 305 10.09 -3.43 -0.23
C ILE A 305 11.45 -3.27 -0.90
N HIS A 306 12.53 -3.64 -0.22
CA HIS A 306 13.90 -3.53 -0.74
C HIS A 306 14.09 -4.35 -2.02
N LYS A 307 13.54 -5.58 -2.06
CA LYS A 307 13.60 -6.42 -3.25
C LYS A 307 12.83 -5.79 -4.41
N ILE A 308 11.59 -5.36 -4.17
CA ILE A 308 10.74 -4.79 -5.23
C ILE A 308 11.33 -3.49 -5.76
N THR A 309 11.87 -2.62 -4.90
CA THR A 309 12.49 -1.37 -5.34
C THR A 309 13.80 -1.62 -6.07
N GLU A 310 14.62 -2.59 -5.63
CA GLU A 310 15.84 -2.99 -6.33
C GLU A 310 15.52 -3.52 -7.74
N ASP A 311 14.60 -4.49 -7.86
CA ASP A 311 14.18 -5.06 -9.15
C ASP A 311 13.60 -3.97 -10.09
N TYR A 312 12.84 -3.01 -9.53
CA TYR A 312 12.30 -1.89 -10.30
C TYR A 312 13.39 -0.96 -10.85
N PHE A 313 14.37 -0.58 -10.02
CA PHE A 313 15.44 0.33 -10.44
C PHE A 313 16.50 -0.34 -11.31
N ASP A 314 16.68 -1.65 -11.20
CA ASP A 314 17.57 -2.41 -12.09
C ASP A 314 17.10 -2.36 -13.56
N GLY A 315 15.78 -2.30 -13.77
CA GLY A 315 15.18 -2.09 -15.09
C GLY A 315 15.35 -0.68 -15.67
N LEU A 316 15.84 0.30 -14.89
CA LEU A 316 15.92 1.71 -15.28
C LEU A 316 17.38 2.20 -15.39
N LYS A 317 17.71 2.84 -16.52
CA LYS A 317 19.02 3.47 -16.70
C LYS A 317 19.19 4.68 -15.78
N GLY A 318 20.37 4.83 -15.18
CA GLY A 318 20.73 5.99 -14.35
C GLY A 318 20.44 5.87 -12.85
N TYR A 319 20.00 4.70 -12.36
CA TYR A 319 19.61 4.49 -10.96
C TYR A 319 20.60 3.66 -10.14
N SER A 320 21.82 3.40 -10.63
CA SER A 320 22.82 2.57 -9.93
C SER A 320 23.17 3.10 -8.53
N LYS A 321 23.19 4.43 -8.33
CA LYS A 321 23.38 5.04 -7.00
C LYS A 321 22.22 4.74 -6.05
N ARG A 322 20.98 4.68 -6.57
CA ARG A 322 19.78 4.36 -5.77
C ARG A 322 19.73 2.89 -5.40
N ILE A 323 20.19 2.01 -6.29
CA ILE A 323 20.38 0.59 -5.97
C ILE A 323 21.38 0.42 -4.81
N ALA A 324 22.47 1.20 -4.80
CA ALA A 324 23.41 1.19 -3.67
C ALA A 324 22.76 1.68 -2.35
N ASP A 325 21.97 2.76 -2.39
CA ASP A 325 21.20 3.22 -1.23
C ASP A 325 20.25 2.14 -0.68
N ILE A 326 19.57 1.41 -1.57
CA ILE A 326 18.65 0.32 -1.18
C ILE A 326 19.41 -0.79 -0.45
N LYS A 327 20.58 -1.19 -0.96
CA LYS A 327 21.42 -2.22 -0.32
C LYS A 327 21.91 -1.78 1.05
N GLU A 328 22.38 -0.54 1.18
CA GLU A 328 22.78 0.06 2.46
C GLU A 328 21.61 0.06 3.46
N CYS A 329 20.42 0.50 3.04
CA CYS A 329 19.24 0.52 3.92
C CYS A 329 18.81 -0.89 4.32
N ARG A 330 18.88 -1.86 3.41
CA ARG A 330 18.55 -3.26 3.68
C ARG A 330 19.47 -3.87 4.74
N GLU A 331 20.76 -3.61 4.65
CA GLU A 331 21.75 -4.04 5.65
C GLU A 331 21.46 -3.41 7.02
N HIS A 332 21.20 -2.10 7.06
CA HIS A 332 20.82 -1.40 8.28
C HIS A 332 19.59 -2.02 8.95
N VAL A 333 18.52 -2.29 8.19
CA VAL A 333 17.27 -2.84 8.74
C VAL A 333 17.50 -4.25 9.29
N THR A 334 18.28 -5.07 8.58
CA THR A 334 18.56 -6.46 8.98
C THR A 334 19.31 -6.53 10.31
N VAL A 335 20.16 -5.54 10.61
CA VAL A 335 20.95 -5.48 11.85
C VAL A 335 20.17 -4.80 12.99
N ASN A 336 19.44 -3.71 12.72
CA ASN A 336 18.95 -2.82 13.78
C ASN A 336 17.45 -2.92 14.06
N SER A 337 16.63 -3.30 13.08
CA SER A 337 15.17 -3.15 13.17
C SER A 337 14.55 -4.03 14.26
N GLY A 338 15.00 -5.28 14.39
CA GLY A 338 14.51 -6.21 15.42
C GLY A 338 14.64 -5.64 16.85
N ALA A 339 15.86 -5.28 17.25
CA ALA A 339 16.13 -4.68 18.55
C ALA A 339 15.36 -3.37 18.76
N MET A 340 15.32 -2.49 17.75
CA MET A 340 14.62 -1.20 17.84
C MET A 340 13.12 -1.39 18.15
N HIS A 341 12.43 -2.26 17.41
CA HIS A 341 11.00 -2.50 17.62
C HIS A 341 10.73 -3.24 18.94
N ARG A 342 11.62 -4.14 19.38
CA ARG A 342 11.51 -4.73 20.72
C ARG A 342 11.58 -3.67 21.82
N GLU A 343 12.55 -2.74 21.74
CA GLU A 343 12.67 -1.66 22.72
C GLU A 343 11.44 -0.74 22.72
N ARG A 344 10.90 -0.40 21.55
CA ARG A 344 9.66 0.39 21.42
C ARG A 344 8.47 -0.30 22.08
N ARG A 345 8.26 -1.61 21.85
CA ARG A 345 7.21 -2.38 22.53
C ARG A 345 7.40 -2.39 24.04
N GLY A 346 8.63 -2.57 24.51
CA GLY A 346 8.97 -2.50 25.93
C GLY A 346 8.64 -1.14 26.56
N PHE A 347 8.94 -0.04 25.86
CA PHE A 347 8.57 1.30 26.28
C PHE A 347 7.05 1.52 26.31
N LEU A 348 6.36 1.18 25.21
CA LEU A 348 4.92 1.39 25.07
C LEU A 348 4.13 0.62 26.13
N ARG A 349 4.52 -0.60 26.47
CA ARG A 349 3.89 -1.36 27.56
C ARG A 349 3.87 -0.59 28.88
N ASN A 350 4.99 0.02 29.26
CA ASN A 350 5.07 0.79 30.50
C ASN A 350 4.27 2.09 30.39
N ALA A 351 4.41 2.83 29.28
CA ALA A 351 3.70 4.07 29.06
C ALA A 351 2.16 3.89 29.04
N LEU A 352 1.66 2.84 28.37
CA LEU A 352 0.22 2.53 28.36
C LEU A 352 -0.27 2.12 29.75
N LYS A 353 0.51 1.33 30.50
CA LYS A 353 0.14 0.91 31.86
C LYS A 353 0.04 2.10 32.80
N GLU A 354 0.94 3.07 32.68
CA GLU A 354 0.89 4.32 33.44
C GLU A 354 -0.29 5.20 33.01
N LEU A 355 -0.49 5.37 31.70
CA LEU A 355 -1.60 6.15 31.16
C LEU A 355 -2.96 5.63 31.62
N VAL A 356 -3.18 4.31 31.54
CA VAL A 356 -4.44 3.69 31.96
C VAL A 356 -4.69 3.95 33.44
N LYS A 357 -3.69 3.73 34.30
CA LYS A 357 -3.83 3.98 35.75
C LYS A 357 -4.20 5.43 36.06
N VAL A 358 -3.53 6.39 35.43
CA VAL A 358 -3.82 7.81 35.63
C VAL A 358 -5.24 8.17 35.19
N LEU A 359 -5.72 7.59 34.09
CA LEU A 359 -7.08 7.81 33.59
C LEU A 359 -8.14 7.07 34.42
N GLU A 360 -7.80 5.94 35.04
CA GLU A 360 -8.67 5.22 35.98
C GLU A 360 -8.82 6.01 37.29
N ASP A 361 -7.72 6.58 37.80
CA ASP A 361 -7.72 7.40 39.02
C ASP A 361 -8.46 8.73 38.78
N GLU A 362 -8.26 9.37 37.61
CA GLU A 362 -8.86 10.66 37.26
C GLU A 362 -9.52 10.63 35.86
N PRO A 363 -10.74 10.07 35.71
CA PRO A 363 -11.41 9.95 34.42
C PRO A 363 -11.66 11.30 33.73
N GLY A 364 -11.76 12.39 34.49
CA GLY A 364 -11.90 13.74 33.97
C GLY A 364 -10.73 14.19 33.09
N LEU A 365 -9.55 13.55 33.21
CA LEU A 365 -8.40 13.80 32.35
C LEU A 365 -8.61 13.32 30.91
N LEU A 366 -9.58 12.44 30.64
CA LEU A 366 -9.90 12.01 29.28
C LEU A 366 -10.24 13.19 28.36
N GLY A 367 -10.96 14.20 28.85
CA GLY A 367 -11.27 15.41 28.07
C GLY A 367 -10.01 16.12 27.56
N PRO A 368 -9.15 16.67 28.45
CA PRO A 368 -7.95 17.40 28.05
C PRO A 368 -6.81 16.52 27.51
N LYS A 369 -6.81 15.20 27.77
CA LYS A 369 -5.72 14.28 27.38
C LYS A 369 -6.12 13.24 26.32
N VAL A 370 -7.29 13.39 25.69
CA VAL A 370 -7.78 12.45 24.66
C VAL A 370 -6.76 12.20 23.53
N LEU A 371 -5.99 13.24 23.17
CA LEU A 371 -4.96 13.13 22.14
C LEU A 371 -3.89 12.09 22.52
N PHE A 372 -3.46 12.07 23.78
CA PHE A 372 -2.46 11.09 24.26
C PHE A 372 -2.99 9.66 24.21
N VAL A 373 -4.29 9.47 24.42
CA VAL A 373 -4.95 8.17 24.26
C VAL A 373 -4.84 7.72 22.80
N PHE A 374 -5.21 8.58 21.83
CA PHE A 374 -5.12 8.23 20.42
C PHE A 374 -3.69 8.00 19.93
N MET A 375 -2.72 8.81 20.38
CA MET A 375 -1.30 8.60 20.09
C MET A 375 -0.81 7.24 20.62
N ALA A 376 -1.08 6.96 21.90
CA ALA A 376 -0.69 5.71 22.56
C ALA A 376 -1.29 4.48 21.85
N LEU A 377 -2.57 4.54 21.47
CA LEU A 377 -3.23 3.49 20.70
C LEU A 377 -2.64 3.33 19.30
N SER A 378 -2.38 4.43 18.59
CA SER A 378 -1.82 4.41 17.24
C SER A 378 -0.42 3.79 17.22
N PHE A 379 0.47 4.24 18.10
CA PHE A 379 1.84 3.72 18.21
C PHE A 379 1.86 2.24 18.64
N SER A 380 1.00 1.86 19.58
CA SER A 380 0.91 0.46 20.02
C SER A 380 0.38 -0.44 18.92
N ARG A 381 -0.65 0.01 18.18
CA ARG A 381 -1.19 -0.71 17.03
C ARG A 381 -0.11 -0.92 15.97
N ASP A 382 0.62 0.13 15.61
CA ASP A 382 1.68 0.06 14.60
C ASP A 382 2.77 -0.96 14.99
N GLU A 383 3.21 -0.96 16.25
CA GLU A 383 4.23 -1.91 16.72
C GLU A 383 3.72 -3.36 16.81
N VAL A 384 2.45 -3.57 17.14
CA VAL A 384 1.83 -4.91 17.11
C VAL A 384 1.71 -5.42 15.68
N LEU A 385 1.18 -4.61 14.75
CA LEU A 385 1.08 -5.00 13.34
C LEU A 385 2.45 -5.26 12.71
N TRP A 386 3.44 -4.44 13.05
CA TRP A 386 4.82 -4.68 12.65
C TRP A 386 5.31 -6.03 13.15
N LEU A 387 5.11 -6.36 14.44
CA LEU A 387 5.55 -7.63 15.00
C LEU A 387 4.88 -8.82 14.33
N VAL A 388 3.55 -8.78 14.16
CA VAL A 388 2.78 -9.86 13.52
C VAL A 388 3.35 -10.16 12.13
N ARG A 389 3.50 -9.13 11.30
CA ARG A 389 4.06 -9.27 9.94
C ARG A 389 5.45 -9.91 9.92
N TYR A 390 6.32 -9.52 10.86
CA TYR A 390 7.69 -10.01 10.90
C TYR A 390 7.83 -11.38 11.58
N SER A 391 6.95 -11.73 12.52
CA SER A 391 6.92 -13.05 13.14
C SER A 391 6.56 -14.15 12.14
N GLU A 392 5.72 -13.83 11.15
CA GLU A 392 5.40 -14.73 10.03
C GLU A 392 6.50 -14.75 8.95
N ASN A 393 7.30 -13.68 8.87
CA ASN A 393 8.31 -13.47 7.83
C ASN A 393 9.69 -13.15 8.44
N ILE A 394 10.15 -13.99 9.38
CA ILE A 394 11.38 -13.72 10.14
C ILE A 394 12.56 -13.58 9.17
N PRO A 395 13.24 -12.41 9.14
CA PRO A 395 14.43 -12.23 8.33
C PRO A 395 15.52 -13.21 8.76
N LYS A 396 16.37 -13.63 7.82
CA LYS A 396 17.55 -14.43 8.14
C LYS A 396 18.53 -13.56 8.95
N THR A 397 18.41 -13.62 10.27
CA THR A 397 19.22 -12.84 11.23
C THR A 397 19.85 -13.76 12.28
N LYS A 398 20.84 -13.23 13.01
CA LYS A 398 21.46 -13.88 14.16
C LYS A 398 20.62 -13.77 15.44
N THR A 399 19.64 -12.88 15.47
CA THR A 399 18.77 -12.60 16.64
C THR A 399 17.29 -12.83 16.34
N PRO A 400 16.86 -14.05 15.96
CA PRO A 400 15.46 -14.34 15.67
C PRO A 400 14.51 -14.05 16.85
N GLU A 401 15.02 -14.11 18.08
CA GLU A 401 14.31 -13.74 19.30
C GLU A 401 13.80 -12.29 19.31
N ASP A 402 14.32 -11.39 18.45
CA ASP A 402 13.88 -9.99 18.33
C ASP A 402 12.46 -9.88 17.76
N TYR A 403 12.03 -10.92 17.04
CA TYR A 403 10.75 -11.00 16.36
C TYR A 403 9.72 -11.84 17.13
N VAL A 404 10.01 -12.18 18.38
CA VAL A 404 9.10 -12.86 19.30
C VAL A 404 8.91 -11.97 20.53
N ASP A 405 7.66 -11.84 20.99
CA ASP A 405 7.35 -11.11 22.21
C ASP A 405 6.35 -11.93 23.03
N SER A 406 6.80 -12.45 24.18
CA SER A 406 5.98 -13.29 25.07
C SER A 406 4.93 -12.51 25.87
N TYR A 407 4.93 -11.18 25.76
CA TYR A 407 4.02 -10.28 26.45
C TYR A 407 2.92 -9.72 25.53
N VAL A 408 2.88 -10.17 24.27
CA VAL A 408 1.80 -9.96 23.30
C VAL A 408 1.12 -11.30 23.11
#